data_AF-A0A966N6N4-F1
#
_entry.id   AF-A0A966N6N4-F1
#
_cell.length_a   1.000
_cell.length_b   1.000
_cell.length_c   1.000
_cell.angle_alpha   90.00
_cell.angle_beta   90.00
_cell.angle_gamma   90.00
#
_symmetry.space_group_name_H-M   'P 1'
#
loop_
_entity.id
_entity.type
_entity.pdbx_description
1 polymer ?
#
loop_
_entity_poly.entity_id
_entity_poly.type
_entity_poly.pdbx_seq_one_letter_code
_entity_poly.pdbx_strand_id
1 'polypeptide(L)' 'MANEQVLIADALKSLGYLLVDIEREGRGLLRVTIENIDFERPIDITDCEKVSR' A
#
# COMPACT_ATOMS: atom_id res chain seq x y z
N MET A 1 10.39 -7.37 9.81
CA MET A 1 9.55 -7.91 8.71
C MET A 1 8.08 -7.96 9.16
N ALA A 2 7.68 -8.84 10.09
CA ALA A 2 6.28 -8.95 10.54
C ALA A 2 5.65 -7.62 11.05
N ASN A 3 6.42 -6.81 11.79
CA ASN A 3 5.87 -5.60 12.41
C ASN A 3 5.63 -4.45 11.41
N GLU A 4 6.42 -4.36 10.35
CA GLU A 4 6.31 -3.31 9.33
C GLU A 4 5.13 -3.55 8.40
N GLN A 5 4.94 -4.81 7.99
CA GLN A 5 3.79 -5.20 7.17
C GLN A 5 2.46 -4.94 7.89
N VAL A 6 2.38 -5.19 9.20
CA VAL A 6 1.20 -4.87 10.01
C VAL A 6 0.95 -3.37 10.06
N LEU A 7 1.98 -2.58 10.36
CA LEU A 7 1.89 -1.11 10.38
C LEU A 7 1.42 -0.53 9.04
N ILE A 8 1.98 -1.00 7.93
CA ILE A 8 1.61 -0.54 6.59
C ILE A 8 0.20 -0.98 6.24
N ALA A 9 -0.17 -2.23 6.53
CA ALA A 9 -1.52 -2.72 6.27
C ALA A 9 -2.59 -1.92 7.03
N ASP A 10 -2.34 -1.58 8.29
CA ASP A 10 -3.27 -0.79 9.10
C ASP A 10 -3.38 0.66 8.60
N ALA A 11 -2.26 1.27 8.21
CA ALA A 11 -2.26 2.60 7.60
C ALA A 11 -3.06 2.60 6.27
N LEU A 12 -2.82 1.63 5.39
CA LEU A 12 -3.54 1.50 4.12
C LEU A 12 -5.05 1.30 4.32
N LYS A 13 -5.45 0.45 5.27
CA LYS A 13 -6.87 0.25 5.60
C LYS A 13 -7.54 1.55 6.03
N SER A 14 -6.86 2.38 6.83
CA SER A 14 -7.40 3.69 7.23
C SER A 14 -7.61 4.66 6.06
N LEU A 15 -6.91 4.43 4.94
CA LEU A 15 -7.01 5.20 3.71
C LEU A 15 -7.99 4.61 2.68
N GLY A 16 -8.54 3.42 2.95
CA GLY A 16 -9.47 2.70 2.06
C GLY A 16 -8.82 1.68 1.13
N TYR A 17 -7.55 1.31 1.37
CA TYR A 17 -6.81 0.37 0.52
C TYR A 17 -6.42 -0.90 1.27
N LEU A 18 -6.25 -1.98 0.51
CA LEU A 18 -5.69 -3.24 0.98
C LEU A 18 -4.20 -3.32 0.63
N LEU A 19 -3.42 -3.87 1.56
CA LEU A 19 -2.06 -4.30 1.25
C LEU A 19 -2.12 -5.61 0.47
N VAL A 20 -1.67 -5.60 -0.78
CA VAL A 20 -1.57 -6.80 -1.63
C VAL A 20 -0.20 -7.42 -1.47
N ASP A 21 0.86 -6.62 -1.56
CA ASP A 21 2.24 -7.09 -1.46
C ASP A 21 3.19 -5.99 -0.97
N ILE A 22 4.34 -6.40 -0.47
CA ILE A 22 5.41 -5.52 0.02
C ILE A 22 6.78 -6.12 -0.30
N GLU A 23 7.58 -5.36 -1.04
CA GLU A 23 8.91 -5.77 -1.46
C GLU A 23 9.95 -4.74 -1.02
N ARG A 24 11.08 -5.23 -0.49
CA ARG A 24 12.26 -4.38 -0.25
C ARG A 24 13.13 -4.39 -1.49
N GLU A 25 13.32 -3.21 -2.03
CA GLU A 25 14.12 -2.97 -3.21
C GLU A 25 15.51 -2.46 -2.84
N GLY A 26 16.40 -2.43 -3.83
CA GLY A 26 17.74 -1.87 -3.66
C GLY A 26 17.69 -0.42 -3.14
N ARG A 27 18.77 0.01 -2.47
CA ARG A 27 18.94 1.38 -1.97
C ARG A 27 17.93 1.81 -0.90
N GLY A 28 17.31 0.86 -0.19
CA GLY A 28 16.39 1.15 0.91
C GLY A 28 14.98 1.54 0.45
N LEU A 29 14.65 1.27 -0.82
CA LEU A 29 13.31 1.48 -1.34
C LEU A 29 12.36 0.38 -0.85
N LEU A 30 11.11 0.77 -0.66
CA LEU A 30 10.02 -0.15 -0.35
C LEU A 30 8.98 -0.01 -1.45
N ARG A 31 8.66 -1.10 -2.14
CA ARG A 31 7.54 -1.17 -3.07
C ARG A 31 6.35 -1.74 -2.32
N VAL A 32 5.24 -1.02 -2.38
CA VAL A 32 3.97 -1.42 -1.76
C VAL A 32 2.95 -1.56 -2.87
N THR A 33 2.35 -2.73 -2.98
CA THR A 33 1.28 -3.01 -3.94
C THR A 33 -0.06 -2.91 -3.21
N ILE A 34 -0.96 -2.10 -3.75
CA ILE A 34 -2.25 -1.77 -3.13
C ILE A 34 -3.41 -2.15 -4.05
N GLU A 35 -4.59 -2.31 -3.46
CA GLU A 35 -5.87 -2.44 -4.17
C GLU A 35 -6.98 -1.70 -3.40
N ASN A 36 -8.03 -1.26 -4.08
CA ASN A 36 -9.23 -0.71 -3.46
C ASN A 36 -9.92 -1.79 -2.61
N ILE A 37 -10.35 -1.45 -1.41
CA ILE A 37 -10.98 -2.42 -0.50
C ILE A 37 -12.29 -3.01 -1.05
N ASP A 38 -12.97 -2.24 -1.90
CA ASP A 38 -14.25 -2.57 -2.51
C ASP A 38 -14.12 -3.14 -3.93
N PHE A 39 -12.93 -3.07 -4.53
CA PHE A 39 -12.66 -3.49 -5.91
C PHE A 39 -13.59 -2.81 -6.95
N GLU A 40 -14.19 -1.65 -6.64
CA GLU A 40 -15.17 -0.99 -7.52
C GLU A 40 -14.54 -0.32 -8.73
N ARG A 41 -13.29 0.13 -8.59
CA ARG A 41 -12.52 0.75 -9.68
C ARG A 41 -11.04 0.33 -9.65
N PRO A 42 -10.35 0.40 -10.79
CA PRO A 42 -8.90 0.25 -10.82
C PRO A 42 -8.18 1.33 -10.01
N ILE A 43 -7.02 0.97 -9.47
CA ILE A 43 -6.05 1.91 -8.89
C ILE A 43 -5.47 2.81 -9.99
N ASP A 44 -5.39 4.11 -9.72
CA ASP A 44 -4.71 5.09 -10.57
C ASP A 44 -3.55 5.79 -9.86
N ILE A 45 -2.91 6.75 -10.54
CA ILE A 45 -1.74 7.46 -10.01
C ILE A 45 -2.09 8.36 -8.82
N THR A 46 -3.33 8.83 -8.71
CA THR A 46 -3.78 9.68 -7.59
C THR A 46 -3.93 8.87 -6.31
N ASP A 47 -4.35 7.60 -6.41
CA ASP A 47 -4.31 6.66 -5.29
C ASP A 47 -2.87 6.44 -4.78
N CYS A 48 -1.94 6.24 -5.70
CA CYS A 48 -0.52 6.07 -5.36
C CYS A 48 0.08 7.32 -4.68
N GLU A 49 -0.27 8.53 -5.13
CA GLU A 49 0.15 9.77 -4.46
C GLU A 49 -0.42 9.84 -3.05
N LYS A 50 -1.72 9.56 -2.89
CA LYS A 50 -2.40 9.60 -1.58
C LYS A 50 -1.77 8.64 -0.58
N VAL A 51 -1.41 7.43 -1.00
CA VAL A 51 -0.75 6.43 -0.14
C VAL A 51 0.68 6.83 0.23
N SER A 52 1.37 7.58 -0.63
CA SER A 52 2.78 7.95 -0.43
C SER A 52 3.00 9.18 0.46
N ARG A 53 1.95 9.95 0.76
CA ARG A 53 1.99 11.16 1.59
C ARG A 53 1.87 10.85 3.09
#